data_AF-A0A2Z6N168-F1
#
_entry.id   AF-A0A2Z6N168-F1
#
_cell.length_a   1.000
_cell.length_b   1.000
_cell.length_c   1.000
_cell.angle_alpha   90.00
_cell.angle_beta   90.00
_cell.angle_gamma   90.00
#
_symmetry.space_group_name_H-M   'P 1'
#
loop_
_entity.id
_entity.type
_entity.pdbx_description
1 polymer ?
#
loop_
_entity_poly.entity_id
_entity_poly.type
_entity_poly.pdbx_seq_one_letter_code
_entity_poly.pdbx_strand_id
1 'polypeptide(L)'
;MANFSPQSFSTKNDASSRAPLGSSTESSTTVANMKNHVGELINPDQRENALNVLSKSRDVYHELAPLLWNTACIVTIFLQEMILIYPALSSLELTAAQSNRVCNVLALLQCLASHSETRMPFLNANMPQYFYPFLQTTSKLAQYEYLRLASLGVIGALAKTNIKEVISFLLSSEVVPLCLQSMEIGMKFSAIFCSSKSVGNGARKS
;
A
#
# COMPACT_ATOMS: atom_id res chain seq x y z
N MET A 1 -52.57 65.00 20.65
CA MET A 1 -52.61 64.97 22.13
C MET A 1 -52.48 63.53 22.59
N ALA A 2 -51.52 63.29 23.50
CA ALA A 2 -51.36 62.16 24.41
C ALA A 2 -51.06 60.73 23.87
N ASN A 3 -49.78 60.39 23.98
CA ASN A 3 -49.20 59.08 24.32
C ASN A 3 -49.97 58.30 25.39
N PHE A 4 -49.87 56.97 25.38
CA PHE A 4 -49.44 56.15 26.53
C PHE A 4 -49.01 54.73 26.07
N SER A 5 -47.74 54.39 26.28
CA SER A 5 -47.25 53.01 26.52
C SER A 5 -47.12 52.83 28.05
N PRO A 6 -46.99 51.60 28.63
CA PRO A 6 -45.68 50.91 28.63
C PRO A 6 -45.68 49.37 28.79
N GLN A 7 -44.49 48.79 28.48
CA GLN A 7 -43.80 47.65 29.13
C GLN A 7 -44.44 46.24 29.11
N SER A 8 -43.72 45.11 29.08
CA SER A 8 -42.37 44.68 28.67
C SER A 8 -42.27 43.23 29.19
N PHE A 9 -41.81 42.25 28.40
CA PHE A 9 -41.00 41.16 28.94
C PHE A 9 -40.06 40.63 27.87
N SER A 10 -38.79 40.66 28.23
CA SER A 10 -37.62 40.24 27.47
C SER A 10 -37.46 38.73 27.57
N THR A 11 -37.00 38.07 26.52
CA THR A 11 -35.89 37.09 26.61
C THR A 11 -35.35 36.75 25.22
N LYS A 12 -34.02 36.76 25.18
CA LYS A 12 -33.12 36.45 24.07
C LYS A 12 -33.42 35.07 23.46
N ASN A 13 -33.21 34.91 22.16
CA ASN A 13 -32.35 33.84 21.67
C ASN A 13 -31.84 34.07 20.26
N ASP A 14 -30.56 33.74 20.14
CA ASP A 14 -29.61 34.05 19.09
C ASP A 14 -29.73 33.14 17.84
N ALA A 15 -29.11 33.66 16.78
CA ALA A 15 -28.34 32.94 15.77
C ALA A 15 -29.07 31.99 14.81
N SER A 16 -29.17 32.49 13.57
CA SER A 16 -28.83 31.79 12.33
C SER A 16 -27.87 30.61 12.51
N SER A 17 -28.25 29.42 12.05
CA SER A 17 -27.41 28.60 11.15
C SER A 17 -28.13 27.31 10.73
N ARG A 18 -28.52 27.32 9.45
CA ARG A 18 -28.21 26.33 8.41
C ARG A 18 -27.98 24.87 8.87
N ALA A 19 -28.83 24.00 8.36
CA ALA A 19 -28.72 22.54 8.42
C ALA A 19 -27.35 22.00 7.95
N PRO A 20 -26.86 20.87 8.51
CA PRO A 20 -25.69 20.19 7.99
C PRO A 20 -26.08 19.22 6.85
N LEU A 21 -25.88 19.64 5.60
CA LEU A 21 -25.60 18.73 4.48
C LEU A 21 -24.09 18.73 4.26
N GLY A 22 -23.38 17.69 4.68
CA GLY A 22 -21.91 17.72 4.62
C GLY A 22 -21.19 16.39 4.74
N SER A 23 -21.80 15.25 4.38
CA SER A 23 -21.10 13.95 4.41
C SER A 23 -21.22 13.10 3.13
N SER A 24 -22.20 13.37 2.27
CA SER A 24 -22.43 12.55 1.07
C SER A 24 -21.60 12.98 -0.15
N THR A 25 -21.33 14.27 -0.32
CA THR A 25 -20.71 14.83 -1.55
C THR A 25 -19.17 14.68 -1.58
N GLU A 26 -18.52 14.64 -0.42
CA GLU A 26 -17.05 14.46 -0.33
C GLU A 26 -16.62 13.01 -0.59
N SER A 27 -17.41 12.02 -0.15
CA SER A 27 -17.09 10.61 -0.40
C SER A 27 -17.23 10.24 -1.89
N SER A 28 -18.24 10.77 -2.58
CA SER A 28 -18.46 10.50 -4.01
C SER A 28 -17.36 11.09 -4.89
N THR A 29 -16.88 12.28 -4.56
CA THR A 29 -15.82 12.96 -5.31
C THR A 29 -14.48 12.26 -5.13
N THR A 30 -14.20 11.82 -3.90
CA THR A 30 -12.98 11.09 -3.52
C THR A 30 -12.89 9.72 -4.23
N VAL A 31 -14.00 8.98 -4.31
CA VAL A 31 -14.07 7.71 -5.06
C VAL A 31 -13.97 7.92 -6.58
N ALA A 32 -14.55 8.99 -7.12
CA ALA A 32 -14.43 9.31 -8.55
C ALA A 32 -12.98 9.63 -8.95
N ASN A 33 -12.28 10.44 -8.15
CA ASN A 33 -10.88 10.79 -8.40
C ASN A 33 -9.96 9.56 -8.38
N MET A 34 -10.21 8.65 -7.43
CA MET A 34 -9.49 7.37 -7.35
C MET A 34 -9.68 6.52 -8.62
N LYS A 35 -10.92 6.36 -9.11
CA LYS A 35 -11.18 5.61 -10.35
C LYS A 35 -10.50 6.25 -11.56
N ASN A 36 -10.46 7.58 -11.63
CA ASN A 36 -9.76 8.30 -12.68
C ASN A 36 -8.26 7.98 -12.66
N HIS A 37 -7.61 8.04 -11.50
CA HIS A 37 -6.20 7.67 -11.37
C HIS A 37 -5.92 6.21 -11.69
N VAL A 38 -6.83 5.28 -11.38
CA VAL A 38 -6.70 3.89 -11.81
C VAL A 38 -6.78 3.78 -13.35
N GLY A 39 -7.67 4.54 -13.98
CA GLY A 39 -7.72 4.63 -15.45
C GLY A 39 -6.44 5.19 -16.07
N GLU A 40 -5.83 6.19 -15.42
CA GLU A 40 -4.57 6.81 -15.86
C GLU A 40 -3.37 5.85 -15.85
N LEU A 41 -3.41 4.77 -15.05
CA LEU A 41 -2.35 3.74 -15.05
C LEU A 41 -2.22 3.05 -16.41
N ILE A 42 -3.32 2.96 -17.17
CA ILE A 42 -3.34 2.33 -18.49
C ILE A 42 -2.52 3.15 -19.48
N ASN A 43 -2.60 4.48 -19.39
CA ASN A 43 -1.89 5.40 -20.25
C ASN A 43 -0.41 5.54 -19.81
N PRO A 44 0.59 5.12 -20.64
CA PRO A 44 2.00 5.21 -20.29
C PRO A 44 2.47 6.60 -19.86
N ASP A 45 1.93 7.66 -20.47
CA ASP A 45 2.35 9.05 -20.21
C ASP A 45 1.89 9.56 -18.83
N GLN A 46 0.78 9.02 -18.33
CA GLN A 46 0.21 9.41 -17.04
C GLN A 46 0.55 8.42 -15.91
N ARG A 47 1.00 7.22 -16.27
CA ARG A 47 1.21 6.10 -15.36
C ARG A 47 2.12 6.43 -14.20
N GLU A 48 3.24 7.10 -14.44
CA GLU A 48 4.20 7.42 -13.37
C GLU A 48 3.60 8.33 -12.30
N ASN A 49 2.84 9.33 -12.72
CA ASN A 49 2.13 10.21 -11.80
C ASN A 49 1.01 9.45 -11.06
N ALA A 50 0.21 8.67 -11.79
CA ALA A 50 -0.86 7.86 -11.20
C ALA A 50 -0.32 6.87 -10.15
N LEU A 51 0.80 6.19 -10.42
CA LEU A 51 1.48 5.30 -9.47
C LEU A 51 1.87 6.05 -8.18
N ASN A 52 2.45 7.24 -8.30
CA ASN A 52 2.88 8.07 -7.18
C ASN A 52 1.70 8.59 -6.34
N VAL A 53 0.59 8.98 -6.97
CA VAL A 53 -0.61 9.46 -6.27
C VAL A 53 -1.32 8.30 -5.56
N LEU A 54 -1.51 7.18 -6.24
CA LEU A 54 -2.17 6.00 -5.67
C LEU A 54 -1.34 5.38 -4.54
N SER A 55 -0.02 5.29 -4.68
CA SER A 55 0.84 4.68 -3.64
C SER A 55 0.82 5.45 -2.31
N LYS A 56 0.64 6.77 -2.37
CA LYS A 56 0.51 7.67 -1.21
C LYS A 56 -0.87 7.66 -0.58
N SER A 57 -1.89 7.37 -1.37
CA SER A 57 -3.29 7.38 -0.92
C SER A 57 -3.84 5.99 -0.60
N ARG A 58 -3.00 4.95 -0.63
CA ARG A 58 -3.38 3.55 -0.36
C ARG A 58 -4.06 3.32 1.00
N ASP A 59 -3.77 4.14 2.01
CA ASP A 59 -4.36 4.01 3.35
C ASP A 59 -5.72 4.74 3.46
N VAL A 60 -6.02 5.63 2.50
CA VAL A 60 -7.27 6.40 2.45
C VAL A 60 -8.40 5.59 1.82
N TYR A 61 -8.05 4.68 0.89
CA TYR A 61 -9.01 3.98 0.05
C TYR A 61 -9.03 2.48 0.38
N HIS A 62 -9.94 2.06 1.26
CA HIS A 62 -10.13 0.64 1.59
C HIS A 62 -10.42 -0.22 0.34
N GLU A 63 -11.22 0.31 -0.58
CA GLU A 63 -11.63 -0.37 -1.82
C GLU A 63 -10.57 -0.34 -2.95
N LEU A 64 -9.37 0.19 -2.68
CA LEU A 64 -8.31 0.28 -3.70
C LEU A 64 -7.85 -1.08 -4.17
N ALA A 65 -7.66 -2.03 -3.23
CA ALA A 65 -7.14 -3.32 -3.59
C ALA A 65 -8.11 -4.09 -4.52
N PRO A 66 -9.40 -4.26 -4.20
CA PRO A 66 -10.36 -4.86 -5.12
C PRO A 66 -10.46 -4.12 -6.46
N LEU A 67 -10.42 -2.78 -6.46
CA LEU A 67 -10.49 -2.02 -7.70
C LEU A 67 -9.29 -2.28 -8.61
N LEU A 68 -8.07 -2.25 -8.07
CA LEU A 68 -6.84 -2.52 -8.82
C LEU A 68 -6.80 -3.95 -9.34
N TRP A 69 -7.24 -4.93 -8.55
CA TRP A 69 -7.24 -6.33 -8.94
C TRP A 69 -8.25 -6.64 -10.05
N ASN A 70 -9.45 -6.08 -9.95
CA ASN A 70 -10.55 -6.39 -10.87
C ASN A 70 -10.56 -5.51 -12.13
N THR A 71 -9.80 -4.42 -12.16
CA THR A 71 -9.65 -3.61 -13.38
C THR A 71 -8.69 -4.32 -14.34
N ALA A 72 -9.15 -4.57 -15.56
CA ALA A 72 -8.36 -5.23 -16.59
C ALA A 72 -7.02 -4.49 -16.83
N CYS A 73 -5.99 -5.25 -17.16
CA CYS A 73 -4.63 -4.78 -17.47
C CYS A 73 -3.83 -4.19 -16.32
N ILE A 74 -4.42 -3.71 -15.23
CA ILE A 74 -3.68 -3.03 -14.13
C ILE A 74 -2.60 -3.93 -13.54
N VAL A 75 -2.98 -5.16 -13.18
CA VAL A 75 -2.07 -6.15 -12.60
C VAL A 75 -0.96 -6.53 -13.59
N THR A 76 -1.29 -6.63 -14.88
CA THR A 76 -0.31 -6.87 -15.96
C THR A 76 0.66 -5.70 -16.13
N ILE A 77 0.17 -4.46 -16.02
CA ILE A 77 0.99 -3.25 -16.05
C ILE A 77 1.96 -3.23 -14.87
N PHE A 78 1.50 -3.59 -13.66
CA PHE A 78 2.39 -3.70 -12.51
C PHE A 78 3.52 -4.71 -12.73
N LEU A 79 3.20 -5.88 -13.30
CA LEU A 79 4.22 -6.87 -13.68
C LEU A 79 5.18 -6.33 -14.73
N GLN A 80 4.66 -5.62 -15.73
CA GLN A 80 5.49 -4.99 -16.75
C GLN A 80 6.47 -3.98 -16.13
N GLU A 81 5.99 -3.09 -15.26
CA GLU A 81 6.84 -2.09 -14.57
C GLU A 81 7.95 -2.75 -13.74
N MET A 82 7.67 -3.90 -13.10
CA MET A 82 8.67 -4.67 -12.37
C MET A 82 9.70 -5.35 -13.27
N ILE A 83 9.26 -6.00 -14.35
CA ILE A 83 10.14 -6.75 -15.25
C ILE A 83 11.05 -5.79 -16.03
N LEU A 84 10.57 -4.58 -16.35
CA LEU A 84 11.34 -3.57 -17.09
C LEU A 84 12.65 -3.17 -16.39
N ILE A 85 12.76 -3.30 -15.07
CA ILE A 85 14.00 -2.97 -14.34
C ILE A 85 15.00 -4.13 -14.24
N TYR A 86 14.62 -5.36 -14.58
CA TYR A 86 15.51 -6.53 -14.45
C TYR A 86 16.87 -6.40 -15.17
N PRO A 87 16.95 -5.82 -16.39
CA PRO A 87 18.24 -5.59 -17.03
C PRO A 87 19.13 -4.66 -16.21
N ALA A 88 18.57 -3.58 -15.64
CA ALA A 88 19.31 -2.62 -14.82
C ALA A 88 19.76 -3.22 -13.47
N LEU A 89 19.00 -4.18 -12.92
CA LEU A 89 19.44 -4.94 -11.74
C LEU A 89 20.63 -5.83 -12.08
N SER A 90 20.63 -6.42 -13.27
CA SER A 90 21.68 -7.33 -13.75
C SER A 90 22.98 -6.58 -14.08
N SER A 91 22.88 -5.39 -14.69
CA SER A 91 24.03 -4.53 -14.98
C SER A 91 24.51 -3.71 -13.77
N LEU A 92 23.78 -3.75 -12.65
CA LEU A 92 23.98 -2.92 -11.46
C LEU A 92 23.79 -1.41 -11.69
N GLU A 93 23.07 -1.01 -12.74
CA GLU A 93 22.84 0.39 -13.14
C GLU A 93 21.43 0.91 -12.80
N LEU A 94 20.77 0.34 -11.78
CA LEU A 94 19.48 0.85 -11.31
C LEU A 94 19.61 2.31 -10.86
N THR A 95 18.82 3.18 -11.47
CA THR A 95 18.71 4.59 -11.10
C THR A 95 17.74 4.82 -9.95
N ALA A 96 17.87 5.94 -9.24
CA ALA A 96 16.93 6.32 -8.19
C ALA A 96 15.50 6.50 -8.71
N ALA A 97 15.33 7.05 -9.92
CA ALA A 97 14.02 7.23 -10.54
C ALA A 97 13.33 5.89 -10.84
N GLN A 98 14.06 4.94 -11.44
CA GLN A 98 13.54 3.59 -11.71
C GLN A 98 13.16 2.86 -10.42
N SER A 99 14.01 2.93 -9.40
CA SER A 99 13.71 2.34 -8.09
C SER A 99 12.46 2.96 -7.47
N ASN A 100 12.35 4.29 -7.41
CA ASN A 100 11.18 4.97 -6.87
C ASN A 100 9.88 4.58 -7.57
N ARG A 101 9.91 4.49 -8.90
CA ARG A 101 8.75 4.09 -9.71
C ARG A 101 8.31 2.66 -9.40
N VAL A 102 9.23 1.70 -9.36
CA VAL A 102 8.90 0.31 -9.01
C VAL A 102 8.52 0.16 -7.54
N CYS A 103 9.09 0.95 -6.63
CA CYS A 103 8.67 0.97 -5.24
C CYS A 103 7.23 1.48 -5.06
N ASN A 104 6.77 2.43 -5.88
CA ASN A 104 5.36 2.82 -5.91
C ASN A 104 4.46 1.66 -6.34
N VAL A 105 4.89 0.87 -7.33
CA VAL A 105 4.18 -0.37 -7.73
C VAL A 105 4.16 -1.37 -6.57
N LEU A 106 5.30 -1.63 -5.93
CA LEU A 106 5.40 -2.54 -4.78
C LEU A 106 4.50 -2.09 -3.62
N ALA A 107 4.36 -0.80 -3.38
CA ALA A 107 3.43 -0.27 -2.37
C ALA A 107 1.95 -0.59 -2.69
N LEU A 108 1.57 -0.53 -3.97
CA LEU A 108 0.23 -0.94 -4.42
C LEU A 108 0.05 -2.47 -4.34
N LEU A 109 1.07 -3.25 -4.70
CA LEU A 109 1.05 -4.71 -4.53
C LEU A 109 0.97 -5.10 -3.05
N GLN A 110 1.61 -4.35 -2.15
CA GLN A 110 1.47 -4.53 -0.70
C GLN A 110 0.02 -4.30 -0.25
N CYS A 111 -0.69 -3.33 -0.84
CA CYS A 111 -2.12 -3.12 -0.61
C CYS A 111 -2.93 -4.35 -1.04
N LEU A 112 -2.67 -4.90 -2.24
CA LEU A 112 -3.31 -6.13 -2.74
C LEU A 112 -3.06 -7.34 -1.83
N ALA A 113 -1.84 -7.51 -1.34
CA ALA A 113 -1.46 -8.57 -0.42
C ALA A 113 -2.12 -8.42 0.96
N SER A 114 -2.34 -7.18 1.40
CA SER A 114 -2.92 -6.87 2.71
C SER A 114 -4.44 -7.06 2.74
N HIS A 115 -5.14 -6.86 1.63
CA HIS A 115 -6.60 -6.91 1.58
C HIS A 115 -7.15 -8.35 1.55
N SER A 116 -8.24 -8.61 2.27
CA SER A 116 -8.81 -9.96 2.44
C SER A 116 -9.23 -10.61 1.13
N GLU A 117 -9.84 -9.85 0.21
CA GLU A 117 -10.38 -10.37 -1.03
C GLU A 117 -9.32 -10.67 -2.10
N THR A 118 -8.27 -9.86 -2.17
CA THR A 118 -7.27 -9.93 -3.26
C THR A 118 -6.05 -10.75 -2.88
N ARG A 119 -5.80 -10.98 -1.59
CA ARG A 119 -4.62 -11.70 -1.10
C ARG A 119 -4.48 -13.11 -1.65
N MET A 120 -5.55 -13.91 -1.60
CA MET A 120 -5.49 -15.29 -2.09
C MET A 120 -5.34 -15.34 -3.62
N PRO A 121 -6.10 -14.55 -4.41
CA PRO A 121 -5.82 -14.40 -5.83
C PRO A 121 -4.37 -13.95 -6.14
N PHE A 122 -3.84 -12.99 -5.39
CA PHE A 122 -2.45 -12.52 -5.51
C PHE A 122 -1.44 -13.64 -5.26
N LEU A 123 -1.66 -14.45 -4.22
CA LEU A 123 -0.82 -15.60 -3.90
C LEU A 123 -0.91 -16.69 -4.97
N ASN A 124 -2.13 -17.04 -5.37
CA ASN A 124 -2.41 -18.09 -6.36
C ASN A 124 -1.87 -17.75 -7.76
N ALA A 125 -1.77 -16.46 -8.07
CA ALA A 125 -1.12 -15.97 -9.28
C ALA A 125 0.42 -16.01 -9.22
N ASN A 126 1.01 -16.54 -8.13
CA ASN A 126 2.45 -16.58 -7.88
C ASN A 126 3.14 -15.21 -7.98
N MET A 127 2.38 -14.14 -7.70
CA MET A 127 2.92 -12.77 -7.74
C MET A 127 4.19 -12.58 -6.94
N PRO A 128 4.38 -13.26 -5.79
CA PRO A 128 5.60 -13.10 -5.04
C PRO A 128 6.90 -13.43 -5.76
N GLN A 129 6.87 -14.34 -6.73
CA GLN A 129 8.08 -14.78 -7.43
C GLN A 129 8.73 -13.65 -8.24
N TYR A 130 7.95 -12.68 -8.71
CA TYR A 130 8.44 -11.56 -9.54
C TYR A 130 9.30 -10.54 -8.78
N PHE A 131 9.29 -10.55 -7.45
CA PHE A 131 10.16 -9.66 -6.67
C PHE A 131 11.32 -10.39 -5.97
N TYR A 132 11.51 -11.69 -6.21
CA TYR A 132 12.71 -12.40 -5.71
C TYR A 132 14.02 -11.84 -6.27
N PRO A 133 14.13 -11.47 -7.57
CA PRO A 133 15.33 -10.83 -8.09
C PRO A 133 15.68 -9.52 -7.36
N PHE A 134 14.69 -8.82 -6.81
CA PHE A 134 14.90 -7.59 -6.05
C PHE A 134 15.58 -7.87 -4.71
N LEU A 135 15.15 -8.94 -4.03
CA LEU A 135 15.70 -9.41 -2.75
C LEU A 135 17.11 -10.02 -2.90
N GLN A 136 17.46 -10.50 -4.09
CA GLN A 136 18.79 -11.07 -4.39
C GLN A 136 19.87 -10.01 -4.63
N THR A 137 19.49 -8.74 -4.80
CA THR A 137 20.47 -7.67 -5.04
C THR A 137 21.40 -7.48 -3.84
N THR A 138 22.69 -7.30 -4.08
CA THR A 138 23.72 -7.15 -3.02
C THR A 138 24.29 -5.73 -2.89
N SER A 139 23.98 -4.85 -3.85
CA SER A 139 24.43 -3.46 -3.84
C SER A 139 23.92 -2.70 -2.62
N LYS A 140 24.78 -1.90 -1.99
CA LYS A 140 24.47 -1.06 -0.81
C LYS A 140 24.02 0.36 -1.18
N LEU A 141 23.84 0.65 -2.47
CA LEU A 141 23.33 1.97 -2.88
C LEU A 141 21.88 2.13 -2.43
N ALA A 142 21.51 3.37 -2.08
CA ALA A 142 20.21 3.69 -1.48
C ALA A 142 19.01 3.20 -2.31
N GLN A 143 19.10 3.25 -3.64
CA GLN A 143 18.03 2.78 -4.52
C GLN A 143 17.81 1.26 -4.47
N TYR A 144 18.85 0.47 -4.18
CA TYR A 144 18.73 -0.99 -3.99
C TYR A 144 18.23 -1.33 -2.60
N GLU A 145 18.70 -0.61 -1.57
CA GLU A 145 18.18 -0.75 -0.20
C GLU A 145 16.68 -0.45 -0.13
N TYR A 146 16.25 0.65 -0.77
CA TYR A 146 14.84 1.01 -0.84
C TYR A 146 14.01 -0.05 -1.59
N LEU A 147 14.52 -0.56 -2.71
CA LEU A 147 13.86 -1.62 -3.48
C LEU A 147 13.69 -2.91 -2.66
N ARG A 148 14.75 -3.34 -1.96
CA ARG A 148 14.69 -4.51 -1.06
C ARG A 148 13.69 -4.29 0.07
N LEU A 149 13.70 -3.11 0.69
CA LEU A 149 12.79 -2.77 1.78
C LEU A 149 11.32 -2.82 1.33
N ALA A 150 11.00 -2.21 0.19
CA ALA A 150 9.65 -2.24 -0.38
C ALA A 150 9.20 -3.67 -0.70
N SER A 151 10.10 -4.49 -1.26
CA SER A 151 9.83 -5.90 -1.57
C SER A 151 9.56 -6.74 -0.32
N LEU A 152 10.35 -6.54 0.74
CA LEU A 152 10.12 -7.15 2.05
C LEU A 152 8.79 -6.68 2.67
N GLY A 153 8.35 -5.44 2.40
CA GLY A 153 7.05 -4.93 2.82
C GLY A 153 5.87 -5.75 2.28
N VAL A 154 5.93 -6.16 1.01
CA VAL A 154 4.92 -7.03 0.39
C VAL A 154 4.90 -8.42 1.05
N ILE A 155 6.07 -9.03 1.23
CA ILE A 155 6.19 -10.33 1.92
C ILE A 155 5.71 -10.24 3.37
N GLY A 156 6.07 -9.17 4.08
CA GLY A 156 5.63 -8.93 5.45
C GLY A 156 4.12 -8.78 5.57
N ALA A 157 3.48 -8.09 4.61
CA ALA A 157 2.03 -7.97 4.55
C ALA A 157 1.34 -9.34 4.39
N LEU A 158 1.88 -10.22 3.54
CA LEU A 158 1.39 -11.60 3.40
C LEU A 158 1.55 -12.37 4.71
N ALA A 159 2.75 -12.35 5.30
CA ALA A 159 3.07 -13.11 6.51
C ALA A 159 2.22 -12.69 7.73
N LYS A 160 1.84 -11.40 7.82
CA LYS A 160 1.02 -10.85 8.93
C LYS A 160 -0.36 -11.50 9.06
N THR A 161 -0.85 -12.14 8.00
CA THR A 161 -2.23 -12.65 7.94
C THR A 161 -2.43 -13.96 8.69
N ASN A 162 -1.33 -14.64 9.07
CA ASN A 162 -1.32 -15.93 9.77
C ASN A 162 -2.15 -17.04 9.09
N ILE A 163 -2.41 -16.91 7.79
CA ILE A 163 -3.13 -17.92 7.00
C ILE A 163 -2.17 -19.07 6.68
N LYS A 164 -2.58 -20.30 6.98
CA LYS A 164 -1.74 -21.51 6.79
C LYS A 164 -1.23 -21.65 5.36
N GLU A 165 -2.07 -21.39 4.35
CA GLU A 165 -1.69 -21.46 2.94
C GLU A 165 -0.61 -20.44 2.57
N VAL A 166 -0.74 -19.20 3.06
CA VAL A 166 0.28 -18.15 2.87
C VAL A 166 1.60 -18.56 3.52
N ILE A 167 1.55 -19.04 4.77
CA ILE A 167 2.74 -19.51 5.49
C ILE A 167 3.36 -20.70 4.75
N SER A 168 2.55 -21.66 4.32
CA SER A 168 3.02 -22.84 3.56
C SER A 168 3.71 -22.41 2.27
N PHE A 169 3.13 -21.46 1.52
CA PHE A 169 3.73 -20.90 0.32
C PHE A 169 5.09 -20.25 0.63
N LEU A 170 5.16 -19.39 1.64
CA LEU A 170 6.39 -18.70 2.05
C LEU A 170 7.48 -19.66 2.55
N LEU A 171 7.10 -20.74 3.23
CA LEU A 171 8.03 -21.78 3.70
C LEU A 171 8.48 -22.73 2.60
N SER A 172 7.61 -23.04 1.64
CA SER A 172 7.92 -23.90 0.49
C SER A 172 8.75 -23.20 -0.58
N SER A 173 8.77 -21.86 -0.57
CA SER A 173 9.53 -21.04 -1.50
C SER A 173 10.88 -20.62 -0.93
N GLU A 174 11.81 -20.24 -1.80
CA GLU A 174 13.12 -19.67 -1.40
C GLU A 174 13.02 -18.28 -0.75
N VAL A 175 11.80 -17.80 -0.44
CA VAL A 175 11.58 -16.49 0.19
C VAL A 175 12.31 -16.35 1.50
N VAL A 176 12.29 -17.38 2.36
CA VAL A 176 12.88 -17.28 3.70
C VAL A 176 14.41 -17.06 3.63
N PRO A 177 15.19 -17.87 2.89
CA PRO A 177 16.61 -17.59 2.65
C PRO A 177 16.87 -16.20 2.04
N LEU A 178 16.07 -15.79 1.06
CA LEU A 178 16.22 -14.49 0.39
C LEU A 178 15.94 -13.30 1.32
N CYS A 179 14.92 -13.42 2.18
CA CYS A 179 14.62 -12.42 3.20
C CYS A 179 15.76 -12.30 4.21
N LEU A 180 16.33 -13.43 4.66
CA LEU A 180 17.46 -13.42 5.59
C LEU A 180 18.69 -12.77 4.96
N GLN A 181 19.01 -13.11 3.71
CA GLN A 181 20.10 -12.49 2.96
C GLN A 181 19.90 -10.97 2.79
N SER A 182 18.70 -10.54 2.40
CA SER A 182 18.35 -9.12 2.30
C SER A 182 18.45 -8.40 3.65
N MET A 183 18.05 -9.03 4.76
CA MET A 183 18.16 -8.48 6.11
C MET A 183 19.60 -8.38 6.60
N GLU A 184 20.47 -9.31 6.21
CA GLU A 184 21.90 -9.29 6.53
C GLU A 184 22.65 -8.19 5.77
N ILE A 185 22.31 -8.01 4.49
CA ILE A 185 22.89 -6.96 3.64
C ILE A 185 22.37 -5.57 4.06
N GLY A 186 21.08 -5.47 4.38
CA GLY A 186 20.44 -4.27 4.93
C GLY A 186 20.78 -4.07 6.40
N MET A 187 21.98 -3.60 6.70
CA MET A 187 22.42 -3.27 8.06
C MET A 187 21.58 -2.14 8.66
N LYS A 188 20.35 -2.44 9.15
CA LYS A 188 19.54 -1.72 10.17
C LYS A 188 18.08 -2.21 10.35
N PHE A 189 17.66 -3.37 9.83
CA PHE A 189 16.24 -3.81 9.94
C PHE A 189 16.01 -5.10 10.75
N SER A 190 16.73 -5.29 11.86
CA SER A 190 16.48 -6.40 12.80
C SER A 190 15.19 -6.26 13.64
N ALA A 191 14.52 -5.11 13.62
CA ALA A 191 13.37 -4.86 14.51
C ALA A 191 12.01 -5.37 13.96
N ILE A 192 11.74 -5.27 12.65
CA ILE A 192 10.38 -5.51 12.12
C ILE A 192 10.02 -7.00 12.08
N PHE A 193 11.00 -7.89 11.85
CA PHE A 193 10.74 -9.34 11.84
C PHE A 193 10.78 -9.96 13.25
N CYS A 194 11.61 -9.43 14.17
CA CYS A 194 11.71 -9.95 15.55
C CYS A 194 10.53 -9.54 16.45
N SER A 195 9.87 -8.41 16.20
CA SER A 195 8.70 -8.02 17.01
C SER A 195 7.48 -8.94 16.82
N SER A 196 7.41 -9.72 15.75
CA SER A 196 6.31 -10.67 15.52
C SER A 196 6.49 -12.03 16.24
N LYS A 197 7.64 -12.28 16.89
CA LYS A 197 7.91 -13.50 17.68
C LYS A 197 7.79 -13.32 19.20
N SER A 198 7.48 -12.11 19.71
CA SER A 198 7.39 -11.85 21.16
C SER A 198 6.00 -12.11 21.76
N VAL A 199 4.92 -12.09 20.97
CA VAL A 199 3.56 -12.43 21.45
C VAL A 199 3.29 -13.91 21.18
N GLY A 200 3.96 -14.79 21.92
CA GLY A 200 3.76 -16.23 21.74
C GLY A 200 4.37 -17.14 22.80
N ASN A 201 5.14 -16.61 23.76
CA ASN A 201 5.74 -17.43 24.81
C ASN A 201 5.50 -16.83 26.20
N GLY A 202 4.21 -16.73 26.56
CA GLY A 202 3.74 -16.31 27.87
C GLY A 202 2.60 -17.19 28.36
N ALA A 203 2.66 -18.50 28.09
CA ALA A 203 1.68 -19.46 28.60
C ALA A 203 2.32 -20.84 28.76
N ARG A 204 3.10 -21.01 29.83
CA ARG A 204 3.29 -22.25 30.60
C ARG A 204 4.48 -22.06 31.54
N LYS A 205 4.18 -21.88 32.82
CA LYS A 205 4.80 -22.64 33.91
C LYS A 205 3.87 -22.56 35.12
N SER A 206 3.56 -23.76 35.59
CA SER A 206 2.92 -24.11 36.87
C SER A 206 3.58 -23.44 38.05
#